data_AF-A0A2E5B4T4-F1
#
_entry.id   AF-A0A2E5B4T4-F1
#
_cell.length_a   1.000
_cell.length_b   1.000
_cell.length_c   1.000
_cell.angle_alpha   90.00
_cell.angle_beta   90.00
_cell.angle_gamma   90.00
#
_symmetry.space_group_name_H-M   'P 1'
#
loop_
_entity.id
_entity.type
_entity.pdbx_description
1 polymer ?
#
loop_
_entity_poly.entity_id
_entity_poly.type
_entity_poly.pdbx_seq_one_letter_code
_entity_poly.pdbx_strand_id
1 'polypeptide(L)'
;MGVTAMIPNMTFQQLKDEANSRWQEIWDGNAARLEVMLLCPRKERKLLELHGDMIDHGQPVMGIFHRPRAEAELISDQGFDPRSASFQFVNIANADMGPWMQQLVTQEGWLRSTVEISPVPFSLDIPNQRPFEKHSILCFRHPSLPALEKYFLPYPVHALVGKAFVSLPRKQAAELAKQQAEILGVGLAKPEPEIVEVPIVEPTPDLDSSIESDDSTSKLEEAFITEMIPEEATQVALPTTEEAEQVALPGSEKSAETLPPAVAEESIPLPTGESEIDNTSPIEREFRALIQELLDTGVDPSDMMTDPRLEEITERALAQNFETWPVFMQMVS
;
A
#
# COMPACT_ATOMS: atom_id res chain seq x y z
N MET A 1 13.65 18.59 -1.69
CA MET A 1 12.82 17.55 -1.03
C MET A 1 11.44 17.64 -1.65
N GLY A 2 10.86 16.56 -2.17
CA GLY A 2 9.54 16.57 -2.81
C GLY A 2 8.38 16.34 -1.82
N VAL A 3 7.20 16.11 -2.38
CA VAL A 3 5.99 15.61 -1.72
C VAL A 3 5.39 14.50 -2.58
N THR A 4 5.13 13.33 -2.00
CA THR A 4 4.66 12.16 -2.72
C THR A 4 3.17 11.94 -2.50
N ALA A 5 2.42 11.89 -3.60
CA ALA A 5 0.98 11.59 -3.61
C ALA A 5 0.75 10.19 -4.20
N MET A 6 -0.20 9.45 -3.63
CA MET A 6 -0.63 8.15 -4.15
C MET A 6 -1.92 8.31 -4.95
N ILE A 7 -1.89 7.88 -6.22
CA ILE A 7 -3.05 7.86 -7.11
C ILE A 7 -3.37 6.40 -7.46
N PRO A 8 -4.54 5.87 -7.07
CA PRO A 8 -4.92 4.49 -7.37
C PRO A 8 -5.30 4.33 -8.84
N ASN A 9 -5.11 3.11 -9.36
CA ASN A 9 -5.61 2.65 -10.67
C ASN A 9 -5.17 3.50 -11.87
N MET A 10 -3.93 4.00 -11.84
CA MET A 10 -3.35 4.79 -12.93
C MET A 10 -2.28 3.98 -13.67
N THR A 11 -2.11 4.28 -14.96
CA THR A 11 -0.98 3.85 -15.78
C THR A 11 0.02 4.99 -15.99
N PHE A 12 1.25 4.67 -16.38
CA PHE A 12 2.19 5.71 -16.82
C PHE A 12 1.67 6.48 -18.03
N GLN A 13 0.99 5.80 -18.96
CA GLN A 13 0.44 6.45 -20.14
C GLN A 13 -0.60 7.50 -19.74
N GLN A 14 -1.58 7.14 -18.90
CA GLN A 14 -2.59 8.07 -18.41
C GLN A 14 -1.97 9.24 -17.64
N LEU A 15 -0.99 8.98 -16.77
CA LEU A 15 -0.30 10.03 -16.03
C LEU A 15 0.46 10.98 -16.95
N LYS A 16 1.07 10.48 -18.03
CA LYS A 16 1.76 11.30 -19.04
C LYS A 16 0.75 12.12 -19.87
N ASP A 17 -0.36 11.52 -20.26
CA ASP A 17 -1.39 12.18 -21.06
C ASP A 17 -2.09 13.31 -20.27
N GLU A 18 -2.35 13.08 -18.98
CA GLU A 18 -2.93 14.07 -18.07
C GLU A 18 -1.92 15.08 -17.51
N ALA A 19 -0.61 14.84 -17.69
CA ALA A 19 0.47 15.58 -17.02
C ALA A 19 0.39 17.10 -17.24
N ASN A 20 0.15 17.53 -18.49
CA ASN A 20 0.04 18.95 -18.83
C ASN A 20 -1.12 19.63 -18.11
N SER A 21 -2.26 18.94 -17.98
CA SER A 21 -3.43 19.47 -17.27
C SER A 21 -3.24 19.42 -15.75
N ARG A 22 -2.57 18.36 -15.26
CA ARG A 22 -2.49 18.04 -13.84
C ARG A 22 -1.39 18.80 -13.11
N TRP A 23 -0.25 19.01 -13.77
CA TRP A 23 0.94 19.61 -13.19
C TRP A 23 1.37 20.89 -13.90
N GLN A 24 0.76 21.24 -15.04
CA GLN A 24 0.96 22.52 -15.72
C GLN A 24 2.44 22.89 -15.87
N GLU A 25 2.87 24.02 -15.30
CA GLU A 25 4.24 24.54 -15.41
C GLU A 25 5.32 23.65 -14.79
N ILE A 26 4.94 22.72 -13.90
CA ILE A 26 5.85 21.76 -13.26
C ILE A 26 6.29 20.68 -14.27
N TRP A 27 5.41 20.35 -15.21
CA TRP A 27 5.66 19.31 -16.19
C TRP A 27 6.19 19.88 -17.50
N ASP A 28 7.37 19.42 -17.91
CA ASP A 28 7.90 19.68 -19.24
C ASP A 28 7.73 18.44 -20.13
N GLY A 29 6.78 18.51 -21.05
CA GLY A 29 6.50 17.43 -22.02
C GLY A 29 7.64 17.17 -23.02
N ASN A 30 8.61 18.08 -23.16
CA ASN A 30 9.76 17.90 -24.05
C ASN A 30 10.96 17.28 -23.34
N ALA A 31 10.92 17.14 -22.02
CA ALA A 31 12.03 16.58 -21.28
C ALA A 31 12.24 15.10 -21.62
N ALA A 32 13.50 14.72 -21.82
CA ALA A 32 13.86 13.32 -21.99
C ALA A 32 13.65 12.57 -20.67
N ARG A 33 12.83 11.52 -20.71
CA ARG A 33 12.49 10.70 -19.53
C ARG A 33 12.96 9.27 -19.73
N LEU A 34 13.35 8.64 -18.61
CA LEU A 34 13.82 7.27 -18.55
C LEU A 34 12.86 6.44 -17.71
N GLU A 35 12.74 5.17 -18.08
CA GLU A 35 12.07 4.14 -17.28
C GLU A 35 13.13 3.25 -16.66
N VAL A 36 13.09 3.12 -15.34
CA VAL A 36 14.04 2.34 -14.55
C VAL A 36 13.28 1.41 -13.62
N MET A 37 13.91 0.30 -13.25
CA MET A 37 13.38 -0.65 -12.28
C MET A 37 14.12 -0.53 -10.95
N LEU A 38 13.38 -0.47 -9.85
CA LEU A 38 13.91 -0.55 -8.49
C LEU A 38 13.47 -1.86 -7.85
N LEU A 39 14.42 -2.59 -7.27
CA LEU A 39 14.20 -3.82 -6.53
C LEU A 39 14.56 -3.63 -5.06
N CYS A 40 13.57 -3.70 -4.18
CA CYS A 40 13.78 -3.65 -2.73
C CYS A 40 13.12 -4.85 -2.03
N PRO A 41 13.59 -5.22 -0.83
CA PRO A 41 12.91 -6.19 0.02
C PRO A 41 11.48 -5.71 0.33
N ARG A 42 10.50 -6.62 0.39
CA ARG A 42 9.10 -6.23 0.66
C ARG A 42 8.91 -5.42 1.94
N LYS A 43 9.68 -5.73 2.98
CA LYS A 43 9.69 -5.01 4.27
C LYS A 43 10.07 -3.53 4.14
N GLU A 44 10.88 -3.18 3.15
CA GLU A 44 11.41 -1.84 2.92
C GLU A 44 10.64 -1.08 1.83
N ARG A 45 9.53 -1.65 1.34
CA ARG A 45 8.67 -1.03 0.32
C ARG A 45 8.27 0.41 0.69
N LYS A 46 8.00 0.68 1.97
CA LYS A 46 7.57 2.00 2.44
C LYS A 46 8.62 3.09 2.21
N LEU A 47 9.91 2.74 2.23
CA LEU A 47 10.99 3.67 1.93
C LEU A 47 10.89 4.17 0.49
N LEU A 48 10.65 3.26 -0.47
CA LEU A 48 10.47 3.64 -1.87
C LEU A 48 9.18 4.42 -2.14
N GLU A 49 8.13 4.19 -1.36
CA GLU A 49 6.89 4.97 -1.45
C GLU A 49 7.08 6.42 -1.02
N LEU A 50 8.01 6.70 -0.10
CA LEU A 50 8.30 8.04 0.43
C LEU A 50 9.64 8.60 -0.04
N HIS A 51 10.34 7.89 -0.92
CA HIS A 51 11.68 8.26 -1.37
C HIS A 51 11.72 9.65 -2.00
N GLY A 52 10.68 10.00 -2.75
CA GLY A 52 10.54 11.31 -3.37
C GLY A 52 10.42 12.46 -2.37
N ASP A 53 10.01 12.21 -1.12
CA ASP A 53 9.94 13.23 -0.07
C ASP A 53 11.33 13.58 0.45
N MET A 54 12.29 12.66 0.27
CA MET A 54 13.67 12.77 0.72
C MET A 54 14.62 13.35 -0.33
N ILE A 55 14.12 13.63 -1.53
CA ILE A 55 14.95 14.03 -2.67
C ILE A 55 14.45 15.35 -3.25
N ASP A 56 15.38 16.22 -3.64
CA ASP A 56 15.06 17.39 -4.45
C ASP A 56 15.17 17.04 -5.93
N HIS A 57 14.09 17.30 -6.68
CA HIS A 57 14.00 17.03 -8.10
C HIS A 57 13.21 18.15 -8.78
N GLY A 58 13.47 18.36 -10.07
CA GLY A 58 12.86 19.44 -10.84
C GLY A 58 11.53 19.06 -11.48
N GLN A 59 11.35 17.79 -11.84
CA GLN A 59 10.13 17.33 -12.50
C GLN A 59 9.41 16.22 -11.74
N PRO A 60 8.09 16.05 -11.96
CA PRO A 60 7.32 14.98 -11.32
C PRO A 60 7.95 13.61 -11.61
N VAL A 61 8.14 12.81 -10.57
CA VAL A 61 8.65 11.43 -10.69
C VAL A 61 7.51 10.47 -10.41
N MET A 62 7.29 9.52 -11.31
CA MET A 62 6.18 8.57 -11.21
C MET A 62 6.72 7.18 -10.92
N GLY A 63 6.21 6.52 -9.89
CA GLY A 63 6.57 5.14 -9.54
C GLY A 63 5.34 4.25 -9.47
N ILE A 64 5.36 3.10 -10.15
CA ILE A 64 4.28 2.10 -10.09
C ILE A 64 4.88 0.78 -9.61
N PHE A 65 4.29 0.19 -8.58
CA PHE A 65 4.66 -1.15 -8.15
C PHE A 65 3.94 -2.21 -8.98
N HIS A 66 4.71 -3.07 -9.63
CA HIS A 66 4.19 -4.27 -10.26
C HIS A 66 4.24 -5.45 -9.30
N ARG A 67 3.20 -6.29 -9.32
CA ARG A 67 3.15 -7.54 -8.55
C ARG A 67 2.99 -8.69 -9.54
N PRO A 68 4.06 -9.48 -9.78
CA PRO A 68 3.96 -10.70 -10.57
C PRO A 68 2.83 -11.61 -10.08
N ARG A 69 2.00 -12.09 -11.02
CA ARG A 69 0.91 -13.05 -10.76
C ARG A 69 1.26 -14.38 -11.41
N ALA A 70 0.64 -14.70 -12.56
CA ALA A 70 0.92 -15.92 -13.29
C ALA A 70 2.37 -15.97 -13.83
N GLU A 71 2.96 -14.81 -14.13
CA GLU A 71 4.35 -14.69 -14.57
C GLU A 71 5.38 -14.87 -13.44
N ALA A 72 4.94 -15.02 -12.19
CA ALA A 72 5.83 -15.26 -11.05
C ALA A 72 6.60 -16.58 -11.17
N GLU A 73 6.04 -17.58 -11.84
CA GLU A 73 6.70 -18.87 -12.11
C GLU A 73 7.96 -18.66 -12.96
N LEU A 74 7.88 -17.85 -14.02
CA LEU A 74 9.02 -17.54 -14.89
C LEU A 74 10.16 -16.79 -14.17
N ILE A 75 9.82 -16.02 -13.14
CA ILE A 75 10.82 -15.33 -12.32
C ILE A 75 11.45 -16.33 -11.34
N SER A 76 10.65 -17.24 -10.80
CA SER A 76 11.10 -18.32 -9.91
C SER A 76 12.03 -19.30 -10.64
N ASP A 77 11.74 -19.61 -11.92
CA ASP A 77 12.57 -20.45 -12.78
C ASP A 77 13.98 -19.88 -13.02
N GLN A 78 14.14 -18.56 -12.91
CA GLN A 78 15.44 -17.88 -12.96
C GLN A 78 16.20 -17.93 -11.63
N GLY A 79 15.64 -18.57 -10.60
CA GLY A 79 16.21 -18.62 -9.26
C GLY A 79 15.98 -17.36 -8.42
N PHE A 80 15.02 -16.52 -8.80
CA PHE A 80 14.65 -15.32 -8.05
C PHE A 80 13.29 -15.52 -7.36
N ASP A 81 13.21 -15.36 -6.04
CA ASP A 81 11.92 -15.44 -5.32
C ASP A 81 11.10 -14.15 -5.47
N PRO A 82 9.95 -14.16 -6.18
CA PRO A 82 9.11 -12.98 -6.38
C PRO A 82 8.43 -12.50 -5.08
N ARG A 83 8.38 -13.35 -4.04
CA ARG A 83 7.79 -13.03 -2.74
C ARG A 83 8.75 -12.29 -1.82
N SER A 84 10.05 -12.39 -2.05
CA SER A 84 11.07 -11.67 -1.26
C SER A 84 11.19 -10.18 -1.62
N ALA A 85 10.83 -9.80 -2.85
CA ALA A 85 11.06 -8.46 -3.39
C ALA A 85 9.77 -7.70 -3.77
N SER A 86 9.90 -6.38 -3.83
CA SER A 86 8.98 -5.48 -4.49
C SER A 86 9.61 -4.96 -5.78
N PHE A 87 8.84 -4.96 -6.86
CA PHE A 87 9.26 -4.48 -8.17
C PHE A 87 8.59 -3.14 -8.43
N GLN A 88 9.37 -2.07 -8.47
CA GLN A 88 8.86 -0.73 -8.79
C GLN A 88 9.43 -0.28 -10.11
N PHE A 89 8.57 0.08 -11.05
CA PHE A 89 8.97 0.84 -12.23
C PHE A 89 8.89 2.31 -11.89
N VAL A 90 9.91 3.07 -12.28
CA VAL A 90 9.98 4.50 -12.05
C VAL A 90 10.22 5.20 -13.37
N ASN A 91 9.38 6.18 -13.68
CA ASN A 91 9.55 7.08 -14.81
C ASN A 91 10.03 8.44 -14.30
N ILE A 92 11.26 8.81 -14.67
CA ILE A 92 11.98 9.98 -14.15
C ILE A 92 12.60 10.79 -15.29
N ALA A 93 12.69 12.11 -15.14
CA ALA A 93 13.45 12.95 -16.06
C ALA A 93 14.94 12.61 -16.00
N ASN A 94 15.63 12.62 -17.14
CA ASN A 94 17.04 12.26 -17.20
C ASN A 94 17.91 13.16 -16.32
N ALA A 95 17.55 14.44 -16.19
CA ALA A 95 18.24 15.40 -15.32
C ALA A 95 18.13 15.05 -13.82
N ASP A 96 17.03 14.43 -13.40
CA ASP A 96 16.75 14.13 -11.99
C ASP A 96 17.23 12.73 -11.57
N MET A 97 17.63 11.88 -12.52
CA MET A 97 18.04 10.48 -12.25
C MET A 97 19.25 10.39 -11.32
N GLY A 98 20.25 11.27 -11.50
CA GLY A 98 21.45 11.31 -10.67
C GLY A 98 21.13 11.56 -9.19
N PRO A 99 20.53 12.72 -8.84
CA PRO A 99 20.10 13.02 -7.48
C PRO A 99 19.18 11.95 -6.90
N TRP A 100 18.25 11.41 -7.71
CA TRP A 100 17.29 10.39 -7.28
C TRP A 100 17.95 9.07 -6.84
N MET A 101 19.00 8.65 -7.53
CA MET A 101 19.70 7.38 -7.22
C MET A 101 20.89 7.56 -6.29
N GLN A 102 21.37 8.79 -6.08
CA GLN A 102 22.59 9.07 -5.31
C GLN A 102 22.50 8.52 -3.89
N GLN A 103 21.38 8.76 -3.20
CA GLN A 103 21.20 8.27 -1.83
C GLN A 103 21.20 6.73 -1.77
N LEU A 104 20.45 6.08 -2.68
CA LEU A 104 20.35 4.62 -2.73
C LEU A 104 21.71 3.97 -3.04
N VAL A 105 22.46 4.50 -4.00
CA VAL A 105 23.73 3.92 -4.42
C VAL A 105 24.86 4.23 -3.42
N THR A 106 24.95 5.45 -2.92
CA THR A 106 26.09 5.88 -2.08
C THR A 106 25.90 5.54 -0.60
N GLN A 107 24.69 5.71 -0.05
CA GLN A 107 24.46 5.50 1.39
C GLN A 107 24.01 4.07 1.67
N GLU A 108 23.09 3.53 0.86
CA GLU A 108 22.52 2.20 1.05
C GLU A 108 23.26 1.10 0.26
N GLY A 109 24.22 1.47 -0.58
CA GLY A 109 25.03 0.52 -1.34
C GLY A 109 24.26 -0.25 -2.41
N TRP A 110 23.20 0.35 -2.97
CA TRP A 110 22.44 -0.29 -4.05
C TRP A 110 23.30 -0.56 -5.28
N LEU A 111 23.07 -1.71 -5.89
CA LEU A 111 23.83 -2.19 -7.02
C LEU A 111 23.09 -1.86 -8.32
N ARG A 112 23.81 -1.24 -9.26
CA ARG A 112 23.31 -0.97 -10.60
C ARG A 112 23.49 -2.20 -11.49
N SER A 113 22.42 -2.62 -12.14
CA SER A 113 22.39 -3.66 -13.18
C SER A 113 21.51 -3.22 -14.35
N THR A 114 21.35 -4.10 -15.33
CA THR A 114 20.42 -3.93 -16.45
C THR A 114 19.50 -5.15 -16.47
N VAL A 115 18.22 -4.94 -16.74
CA VAL A 115 17.22 -6.01 -16.88
C VAL A 115 16.60 -5.95 -18.28
N GLU A 116 16.40 -7.10 -18.92
CA GLU A 116 15.64 -7.23 -20.16
C GLU A 116 14.15 -7.40 -19.82
N ILE A 117 13.32 -6.45 -20.23
CA ILE A 117 11.87 -6.55 -20.15
C ILE A 117 11.38 -7.34 -21.35
N SER A 118 10.79 -8.51 -21.10
CA SER A 118 10.25 -9.41 -22.12
C SER A 118 8.73 -9.55 -21.98
N PRO A 119 7.98 -9.71 -23.09
CA PRO A 119 6.60 -10.12 -23.00
C PRO A 119 6.51 -11.53 -22.41
N VAL A 120 5.45 -11.79 -21.65
CA VAL A 120 5.15 -13.14 -21.17
C VAL A 120 4.94 -14.07 -22.38
N PRO A 121 5.51 -15.29 -22.38
CA PRO A 121 5.24 -16.28 -23.41
C PRO A 121 3.76 -16.65 -23.48
N PHE A 122 3.23 -16.79 -24.70
CA PHE A 122 1.83 -17.18 -24.94
C PHE A 122 1.44 -18.53 -24.31
N SER A 123 2.42 -19.38 -23.98
CA SER A 123 2.19 -20.68 -23.32
C SER A 123 1.60 -20.59 -21.92
N LEU A 124 1.69 -19.44 -21.25
CA LEU A 124 1.11 -19.22 -19.92
C LEU A 124 -0.38 -18.85 -19.94
N ASP A 125 -0.96 -18.65 -21.14
CA ASP A 125 -2.38 -18.38 -21.35
C ASP A 125 -2.97 -17.28 -20.44
N ILE A 126 -2.20 -16.20 -20.24
CA ILE A 126 -2.65 -15.07 -19.42
C ILE A 126 -3.71 -14.27 -20.21
N PRO A 127 -4.91 -14.02 -19.64
CA PRO A 127 -5.93 -13.19 -20.26
C PRO A 127 -5.41 -11.78 -20.58
N ASN A 128 -5.85 -11.22 -21.70
CA ASN A 128 -5.57 -9.83 -22.10
C ASN A 128 -4.07 -9.48 -22.25
N GLN A 129 -3.19 -10.46 -22.47
CA GLN A 129 -1.79 -10.20 -22.79
C GLN A 129 -1.65 -9.41 -24.10
N ARG A 130 -0.71 -8.47 -24.13
CA ARG A 130 -0.35 -7.70 -25.32
C ARG A 130 1.13 -7.93 -25.64
N PRO A 131 1.47 -8.49 -26.82
CA PRO A 131 2.85 -8.64 -27.20
C PRO A 131 3.50 -7.26 -27.39
N PHE A 132 4.78 -7.17 -27.03
CA PHE A 132 5.58 -5.97 -27.22
C PHE A 132 7.06 -6.32 -27.44
N GLU A 133 7.82 -5.36 -27.96
CA GLU A 133 9.24 -5.56 -28.24
C GLU A 133 10.05 -5.62 -26.94
N LYS A 134 10.88 -6.65 -26.82
CA LYS A 134 11.80 -6.77 -25.70
C LYS A 134 12.81 -5.62 -25.70
N HIS A 135 13.05 -5.04 -24.55
CA HIS A 135 13.97 -3.92 -24.41
C HIS A 135 14.62 -3.94 -23.03
N SER A 136 15.82 -3.35 -22.94
CA SER A 136 16.57 -3.33 -21.69
C SER A 136 16.40 -2.01 -20.97
N ILE A 137 16.19 -2.07 -19.66
CA ILE A 137 16.11 -0.89 -18.79
C ILE A 137 17.12 -0.98 -17.66
N LEU A 138 17.48 0.17 -17.10
CA LEU A 138 18.34 0.23 -15.92
C LEU A 138 17.61 -0.33 -14.72
N CYS A 139 18.30 -1.15 -13.94
CA CYS A 139 17.81 -1.72 -12.70
C CYS A 139 18.72 -1.30 -11.55
N PHE A 140 18.15 -0.82 -10.45
CA PHE A 140 18.86 -0.62 -9.19
C PHE A 140 18.28 -1.59 -8.18
N ARG A 141 19.14 -2.39 -7.56
CA ARG A 141 18.72 -3.41 -6.60
C ARG A 141 19.37 -3.20 -5.24
N HIS A 142 18.58 -3.48 -4.21
CA HIS A 142 19.08 -3.57 -2.85
C HIS A 142 20.13 -4.71 -2.74
N PRO A 143 21.23 -4.54 -1.99
CA PRO A 143 22.33 -5.51 -1.92
C PRO A 143 21.92 -6.89 -1.39
N SER A 144 20.83 -6.99 -0.61
CA SER A 144 20.34 -8.27 -0.09
C SER A 144 19.59 -9.13 -1.12
N LEU A 145 19.21 -8.57 -2.27
CA LEU A 145 18.46 -9.29 -3.30
C LEU A 145 19.39 -9.78 -4.41
N PRO A 146 19.14 -10.95 -5.01
CA PRO A 146 19.91 -11.43 -6.15
C PRO A 146 19.73 -10.53 -7.38
N ALA A 147 20.63 -10.66 -8.35
CA ALA A 147 20.49 -9.96 -9.62
C ALA A 147 19.37 -10.60 -10.46
N LEU A 148 18.65 -9.77 -11.22
CA LEU A 148 17.60 -10.21 -12.13
C LEU A 148 17.98 -9.78 -13.55
N GLU A 149 18.12 -10.75 -14.45
CA GLU A 149 18.51 -10.52 -15.83
C GLU A 149 17.31 -10.27 -16.74
N LYS A 150 16.22 -11.02 -16.53
CA LYS A 150 15.00 -10.92 -17.34
C LYS A 150 13.76 -10.76 -16.47
N TYR A 151 12.92 -9.80 -16.85
CA TYR A 151 11.62 -9.58 -16.22
C TYR A 151 10.51 -9.73 -17.23
N PHE A 152 9.45 -10.44 -16.85
CA PHE A 152 8.32 -10.73 -17.73
C PHE A 152 7.13 -9.84 -17.38
N LEU A 153 6.50 -9.25 -18.38
CA LEU A 153 5.27 -8.48 -18.23
C LEU A 153 4.21 -8.92 -19.24
N PRO A 154 2.92 -8.97 -18.85
CA PRO A 154 1.82 -9.29 -19.77
C PRO A 154 1.51 -8.12 -20.73
N TYR A 155 1.96 -6.90 -20.41
CA TYR A 155 1.80 -5.70 -21.22
C TYR A 155 3.05 -4.81 -21.09
N PRO A 156 3.24 -3.84 -22.01
CA PRO A 156 4.33 -2.88 -21.91
C PRO A 156 4.35 -2.12 -20.58
N VAL A 157 5.53 -1.67 -20.14
CA VAL A 157 5.72 -0.91 -18.88
C VAL A 157 4.76 0.28 -18.80
N HIS A 158 4.58 1.04 -19.89
CA HIS A 158 3.73 2.22 -19.91
C HIS A 158 2.23 1.93 -19.63
N ALA A 159 1.79 0.69 -19.86
CA ALA A 159 0.41 0.24 -19.68
C ALA A 159 0.17 -0.49 -18.35
N LEU A 160 1.18 -0.58 -17.47
CA LEU A 160 1.02 -1.19 -16.15
C LEU A 160 0.05 -0.37 -15.30
N VAL A 161 -1.00 -1.03 -14.82
CA VAL A 161 -2.00 -0.45 -13.93
C VAL A 161 -1.63 -0.76 -12.49
N GLY A 162 -1.62 0.25 -11.62
CA GLY A 162 -1.38 0.03 -10.20
C GLY A 162 -1.58 1.27 -9.35
N LYS A 163 -1.09 1.19 -8.11
CA LYS A 163 -0.95 2.35 -7.23
C LYS A 163 0.26 3.15 -7.70
N ALA A 164 0.00 4.32 -8.29
CA ALA A 164 1.03 5.22 -8.75
C ALA A 164 1.43 6.18 -7.63
N PHE A 165 2.71 6.20 -7.30
CA PHE A 165 3.34 7.12 -6.37
C PHE A 165 3.99 8.24 -7.18
N VAL A 166 3.42 9.43 -7.12
CA VAL A 166 3.91 10.59 -7.85
C VAL A 166 4.57 11.53 -6.86
N SER A 167 5.86 11.73 -7.00
CA SER A 167 6.59 12.75 -6.25
C SER A 167 6.60 14.07 -7.00
N LEU A 168 6.24 15.15 -6.32
CA LEU A 168 6.19 16.52 -6.83
C LEU A 168 7.25 17.39 -6.16
N PRO A 169 7.93 18.30 -6.89
CA PRO A 169 8.89 19.25 -6.32
C PRO A 169 8.25 20.19 -5.28
N ARG A 170 8.84 20.39 -4.08
CA ARG A 170 8.19 21.15 -2.98
C ARG A 170 7.78 22.57 -3.29
N LYS A 171 8.60 23.34 -4.02
CA LYS A 171 8.30 24.76 -4.32
C LYS A 171 6.96 24.92 -5.02
N GLN A 172 6.58 23.93 -5.84
CA GLN A 172 5.37 23.97 -6.65
C GLN A 172 4.29 23.00 -6.11
N ALA A 173 4.68 21.95 -5.38
CA ALA A 173 3.74 21.07 -4.67
C ALA A 173 2.94 21.82 -3.58
N ALA A 174 3.53 22.81 -2.93
CA ALA A 174 2.82 23.67 -1.97
C ALA A 174 1.72 24.52 -2.65
N GLU A 175 1.94 24.98 -3.88
CA GLU A 175 0.93 25.73 -4.65
C GLU A 175 -0.15 24.81 -5.19
N LEU A 176 0.22 23.63 -5.68
CA LEU A 176 -0.73 22.64 -6.18
C LEU A 176 -1.55 22.02 -5.04
N ALA A 177 -0.98 21.82 -3.85
CA ALA A 177 -1.73 21.42 -2.66
C ALA A 177 -2.76 22.50 -2.24
N LYS A 178 -2.42 23.79 -2.39
CA LYS A 178 -3.39 24.88 -2.22
C LYS A 178 -4.51 24.81 -3.27
N GLN A 179 -4.16 24.60 -4.54
CA GLN A 179 -5.16 24.44 -5.61
C GLN A 179 -6.03 23.19 -5.41
N GLN A 180 -5.47 22.07 -4.95
CA GLN A 180 -6.22 20.85 -4.63
C GLN A 180 -7.12 21.06 -3.42
N ALA A 181 -6.67 21.75 -2.38
CA ALA A 181 -7.50 22.11 -1.24
C ALA A 181 -8.64 23.08 -1.63
N GLU A 182 -8.36 24.00 -2.56
CA GLU A 182 -9.34 24.94 -3.12
C GLU A 182 -10.40 24.22 -3.99
N ILE A 183 -9.98 23.28 -4.84
CA ILE A 183 -10.86 22.47 -5.69
C ILE A 183 -11.67 21.47 -4.87
N LEU A 184 -11.11 20.91 -3.78
CA LEU A 184 -11.78 19.95 -2.91
C LEU A 184 -12.68 20.60 -1.83
N GLY A 185 -12.76 21.95 -1.80
CA GLY A 185 -13.68 22.68 -0.94
C GLY A 185 -13.44 22.52 0.57
N VAL A 186 -12.25 22.10 1.00
CA VAL A 186 -11.88 22.04 2.43
C VAL A 186 -11.09 23.31 2.76
N GLY A 187 -11.81 24.42 2.89
CA GLY A 187 -11.23 25.74 3.11
C GLY A 187 -12.19 26.69 3.82
N LEU A 188 -12.61 26.35 5.04
CA LEU A 188 -13.21 27.32 5.97
C LEU A 188 -12.73 27.06 7.41
N ALA A 189 -11.43 27.28 7.65
CA ALA A 189 -10.98 27.75 8.96
C ALA A 189 -10.64 29.23 8.78
N LYS A 190 -11.45 30.11 9.38
CA LYS A 190 -11.33 31.56 9.31
C LYS A 190 -9.94 32.01 9.76
N PRO A 191 -9.28 32.96 9.07
CA PRO A 191 -8.09 33.60 9.62
C PRO A 191 -8.48 34.39 10.88
N GLU A 192 -7.75 34.14 11.96
CA GLU A 192 -7.85 34.87 13.22
C GLU A 192 -7.43 36.34 12.98
N PRO A 193 -8.18 37.33 13.52
CA PRO A 193 -8.02 38.71 13.13
C PRO A 193 -6.69 39.32 13.58
N GLU A 194 -6.09 40.07 12.64
CA GLU A 194 -4.95 40.95 12.80
C GLU A 194 -5.22 42.01 13.89
N ILE A 195 -4.45 41.96 14.97
CA ILE A 195 -4.50 42.99 16.02
C ILE A 195 -3.63 44.15 15.55
N VAL A 196 -4.28 45.23 15.10
CA VAL A 196 -3.66 46.55 14.92
C VAL A 196 -4.28 47.50 15.95
N GLU A 197 -3.50 47.95 16.93
CA GLU A 197 -3.68 49.28 17.55
C GLU A 197 -2.29 49.89 17.86
N VAL A 198 -1.76 50.74 16.95
CA VAL A 198 -1.55 52.22 17.00
C VAL A 198 -0.63 52.79 18.13
N PRO A 199 0.01 53.96 17.96
CA PRO A 199 1.46 54.13 18.07
C PRO A 199 1.88 55.07 19.22
N ILE A 200 3.09 54.90 19.78
CA ILE A 200 3.65 55.90 20.71
C ILE A 200 5.11 56.19 20.32
N VAL A 201 5.23 57.24 19.50
CA VAL A 201 6.19 58.36 19.53
C VAL A 201 7.59 58.09 20.12
N GLU A 202 8.59 58.23 19.25
CA GLU A 202 10.02 58.35 19.56
C GLU A 202 10.32 59.50 20.56
N PRO A 203 11.46 59.41 21.26
CA PRO A 203 12.54 60.28 20.80
C PRO A 203 13.92 59.59 20.84
N THR A 204 14.66 59.77 19.75
CA THR A 204 16.14 59.79 19.68
C THR A 204 16.69 60.85 20.65
N PRO A 205 17.96 60.79 21.14
CA PRO A 205 19.12 60.73 20.24
C PRO A 205 20.46 60.13 20.76
N ASP A 206 21.33 59.92 19.75
CA ASP A 206 22.80 59.98 19.68
C ASP A 206 23.76 59.05 20.49
N LEU A 207 24.65 58.37 19.73
CA LEU A 207 26.14 58.48 19.74
C LEU A 207 26.88 57.13 19.54
N ASP A 208 27.49 57.04 18.35
CA ASP A 208 28.87 56.64 18.01
C ASP A 208 29.54 55.31 18.48
N SER A 209 30.03 54.62 17.44
CA SER A 209 31.40 54.06 17.29
C SER A 209 31.79 52.66 17.82
N SER A 210 31.99 51.74 16.87
CA SER A 210 33.24 51.00 16.59
C SER A 210 33.73 49.82 17.48
N ILE A 211 34.07 48.71 16.79
CA ILE A 211 35.20 47.76 16.97
C ILE A 211 35.00 46.46 17.80
N GLU A 212 35.13 45.35 17.05
CA GLU A 212 35.83 44.05 17.26
C GLU A 212 35.58 43.09 18.46
N SER A 213 35.32 41.84 18.05
CA SER A 213 35.91 40.54 18.44
C SER A 213 35.74 39.95 19.86
N ASP A 214 35.15 38.75 19.82
CA ASP A 214 35.62 37.47 20.40
C ASP A 214 35.04 36.93 21.72
N ASP A 215 34.76 35.63 21.61
CA ASP A 215 34.68 34.56 22.60
C ASP A 215 33.59 34.57 23.69
N SER A 216 32.55 33.73 23.50
CA SER A 216 31.76 33.12 24.59
C SER A 216 30.72 32.09 24.11
N THR A 217 31.13 31.09 23.32
CA THR A 217 30.24 29.96 22.91
C THR A 217 30.47 28.65 23.68
N SER A 218 31.24 28.67 24.77
CA SER A 218 31.62 27.43 25.50
C SER A 218 30.76 27.09 26.73
N LYS A 219 29.68 27.82 27.05
CA LYS A 219 28.94 27.61 28.32
C LYS A 219 27.49 27.14 28.20
N LEU A 220 26.96 27.04 26.99
CA LEU A 220 25.57 26.58 26.75
C LEU A 220 25.48 25.12 26.29
N GLU A 221 26.61 24.50 25.91
CA GLU A 221 26.65 23.09 25.47
C GLU A 221 26.81 22.09 26.62
N GLU A 222 27.39 22.48 27.77
CA GLU A 222 27.53 21.60 28.94
C GLU A 222 26.25 21.49 29.78
N ALA A 223 25.29 22.42 29.62
CA ALA A 223 24.00 22.39 30.32
C ALA A 223 22.97 21.46 29.64
N PHE A 224 23.17 21.10 28.37
CA PHE A 224 22.21 20.31 27.60
C PHE A 224 22.45 18.79 27.70
N ILE A 225 23.66 18.37 28.06
CA ILE A 225 24.06 16.95 28.10
C ILE A 225 23.62 16.24 29.40
N THR A 226 23.20 16.99 30.43
CA THR A 226 22.85 16.42 31.75
C THR A 226 21.37 16.02 31.88
N GLU A 227 20.51 16.30 30.89
CA GLU A 227 19.05 16.12 31.02
C GLU A 227 18.45 14.92 30.26
N MET A 228 19.25 13.99 29.74
CA MET A 228 18.74 12.76 29.08
C MET A 228 19.35 11.47 29.63
N ILE A 229 19.06 11.15 30.89
CA ILE A 229 19.12 9.77 31.39
C ILE A 229 17.68 9.29 31.64
N PRO A 230 17.18 8.26 30.93
CA PRO A 230 15.97 7.56 31.34
C PRO A 230 16.33 6.35 32.21
N GLU A 231 15.90 6.36 33.48
CA GLU A 231 15.82 5.17 34.34
C GLU A 231 14.42 4.54 34.28
N GLU A 232 14.39 3.22 34.52
CA GLU A 232 13.33 2.26 34.28
C GLU A 232 12.08 2.34 35.18
N ALA A 233 11.02 1.68 34.67
CA ALA A 233 9.99 0.89 35.34
C ALA A 233 8.95 1.55 36.24
N THR A 234 7.67 1.40 35.86
CA THR A 234 6.61 0.95 36.79
C THR A 234 5.34 0.48 36.05
N GLN A 235 4.87 -0.70 36.43
CA GLN A 235 3.61 -1.36 36.01
C GLN A 235 2.42 -0.75 36.79
N VAL A 236 1.24 -0.55 36.17
CA VAL A 236 -0.07 -0.61 36.87
C VAL A 236 -1.21 -0.97 35.89
N ALA A 237 -2.16 -1.74 36.43
CA ALA A 237 -3.26 -2.53 35.88
C ALA A 237 -4.49 -1.84 35.25
N LEU A 238 -5.27 -2.68 34.56
CA LEU A 238 -6.68 -2.62 34.13
C LEU A 238 -7.66 -1.99 35.15
N PRO A 239 -8.78 -1.43 34.66
CA PRO A 239 -10.04 -1.48 35.38
C PRO A 239 -11.09 -2.33 34.65
N THR A 240 -11.58 -3.34 35.36
CA THR A 240 -12.89 -3.97 35.20
C THR A 240 -13.99 -3.04 35.71
N THR A 241 -15.17 -3.06 35.08
CA THR A 241 -16.42 -2.65 35.75
C THR A 241 -17.57 -3.49 35.19
N GLU A 242 -18.14 -4.32 36.05
CA GLU A 242 -19.41 -5.01 35.88
C GLU A 242 -20.55 -4.01 36.13
N GLU A 243 -21.66 -4.13 35.39
CA GLU A 243 -22.98 -3.93 36.00
C GLU A 243 -24.04 -4.73 35.24
N ALA A 244 -24.91 -5.33 36.04
CA ALA A 244 -25.89 -6.35 35.70
C ALA A 244 -27.19 -5.76 35.14
N GLU A 245 -27.92 -6.56 34.35
CA GLU A 245 -29.37 -6.60 34.51
C GLU A 245 -29.95 -7.97 34.11
N GLN A 246 -30.67 -8.56 35.07
CA GLN A 246 -31.37 -9.83 35.00
C GLN A 246 -32.83 -9.58 34.60
N VAL A 247 -33.43 -10.43 33.76
CA VAL A 247 -34.89 -10.69 33.80
C VAL A 247 -35.18 -12.16 33.46
N ALA A 248 -36.18 -12.72 34.15
CA ALA A 248 -36.44 -14.11 34.46
C ALA A 248 -37.20 -14.97 33.41
N LEU A 249 -37.03 -16.29 33.57
CA LEU A 249 -37.82 -17.48 33.16
C LEU A 249 -39.36 -17.37 33.39
N PRO A 250 -40.27 -18.26 32.88
CA PRO A 250 -40.16 -19.74 32.96
C PRO A 250 -40.94 -20.64 31.95
N GLY A 251 -40.72 -21.98 32.04
CA GLY A 251 -41.73 -23.04 31.77
C GLY A 251 -41.34 -24.13 30.76
N SER A 252 -40.89 -25.33 31.20
CA SER A 252 -41.62 -26.64 31.22
C SER A 252 -41.95 -27.22 29.82
N GLU A 253 -41.82 -28.51 29.47
CA GLU A 253 -41.48 -29.77 30.14
C GLU A 253 -41.36 -30.90 29.09
N LYS A 254 -40.41 -31.83 29.31
CA LYS A 254 -40.41 -33.30 29.11
C LYS A 254 -41.31 -34.05 28.09
N SER A 255 -40.67 -35.08 27.51
CA SER A 255 -41.09 -36.50 27.28
C SER A 255 -41.00 -36.91 25.80
N ALA A 256 -40.07 -37.80 25.41
CA ALA A 256 -40.00 -39.26 25.63
C ALA A 256 -40.87 -40.07 24.64
N GLU A 257 -40.18 -40.64 23.64
CA GLU A 257 -40.18 -42.05 23.25
C GLU A 257 -41.52 -42.80 23.09
N THR A 258 -41.86 -43.22 21.86
CA THR A 258 -42.47 -44.54 21.57
C THR A 258 -42.34 -44.93 20.08
N LEU A 259 -41.75 -46.10 19.79
CA LEU A 259 -41.88 -46.91 18.55
C LEU A 259 -42.83 -48.12 18.87
N PRO A 260 -43.16 -49.03 17.93
CA PRO A 260 -43.87 -48.97 16.64
C PRO A 260 -45.15 -49.89 16.71
N PRO A 261 -45.88 -50.26 15.62
CA PRO A 261 -45.49 -51.31 14.64
C PRO A 261 -45.99 -51.05 13.17
N ALA A 262 -45.21 -51.32 12.12
CA ALA A 262 -45.13 -52.55 11.30
C ALA A 262 -46.10 -52.65 10.07
N VAL A 263 -45.47 -52.97 8.92
CA VAL A 263 -45.94 -53.68 7.70
C VAL A 263 -46.80 -52.92 6.67
N ALA A 264 -46.21 -52.61 5.51
CA ALA A 264 -46.63 -53.13 4.20
C ALA A 264 -45.71 -52.60 3.09
N GLU A 265 -45.13 -53.54 2.34
CA GLU A 265 -44.36 -53.31 1.12
C GLU A 265 -45.30 -52.85 0.00
N GLU A 266 -45.04 -51.69 -0.60
CA GLU A 266 -45.42 -51.46 -1.99
C GLU A 266 -44.44 -50.45 -2.62
N SER A 267 -43.62 -50.97 -3.53
CA SER A 267 -42.54 -50.28 -4.22
C SER A 267 -43.08 -49.19 -5.15
N ILE A 268 -43.04 -47.95 -4.69
CA ILE A 268 -43.14 -46.77 -5.55
C ILE A 268 -41.70 -46.34 -5.87
N PRO A 269 -41.24 -46.37 -7.13
CA PRO A 269 -39.91 -45.88 -7.46
C PRO A 269 -39.89 -44.37 -7.22
N LEU A 270 -39.06 -43.94 -6.25
CA LEU A 270 -38.73 -42.52 -6.07
C LEU A 270 -38.15 -41.99 -7.39
N PRO A 271 -38.55 -40.78 -7.83
CA PRO A 271 -37.84 -40.13 -8.94
C PRO A 271 -36.37 -40.06 -8.55
N THR A 272 -35.51 -40.58 -9.40
CA THR A 272 -34.06 -40.40 -9.29
C THR A 272 -33.83 -38.90 -9.28
N GLY A 273 -33.56 -38.34 -8.10
CA GLY A 273 -33.23 -36.93 -7.96
C GLY A 273 -32.07 -36.65 -8.90
N GLU A 274 -32.32 -35.81 -9.89
CA GLU A 274 -31.26 -35.18 -10.67
C GLU A 274 -30.27 -34.62 -9.64
N SER A 275 -29.01 -35.00 -9.74
CA SER A 275 -27.95 -34.38 -8.95
C SER A 275 -28.06 -32.88 -9.17
N GLU A 276 -28.48 -32.13 -8.15
CA GLU A 276 -28.38 -30.67 -8.16
C GLU A 276 -26.94 -30.35 -8.55
N ILE A 277 -26.77 -29.81 -9.75
CA ILE A 277 -25.49 -29.31 -10.19
C ILE A 277 -25.27 -28.12 -9.27
N ASP A 278 -24.48 -28.34 -8.23
CA ASP A 278 -24.11 -27.34 -7.26
C ASP A 278 -23.40 -26.21 -8.02
N ASN A 279 -24.15 -25.18 -8.41
CA ASN A 279 -23.64 -24.04 -9.20
C ASN A 279 -22.82 -23.08 -8.32
N THR A 280 -22.41 -23.51 -7.12
CA THR A 280 -21.48 -22.76 -6.27
C THR A 280 -20.13 -22.66 -6.94
N SER A 281 -19.56 -21.46 -6.91
CA SER A 281 -18.24 -21.20 -7.50
C SER A 281 -17.17 -22.03 -6.76
N PRO A 282 -16.09 -22.44 -7.43
CA PRO A 282 -15.01 -23.20 -6.78
C PRO A 282 -14.47 -22.49 -5.52
N ILE A 283 -14.38 -21.16 -5.56
CA ILE A 283 -13.91 -20.34 -4.45
C ILE A 283 -14.91 -20.27 -3.28
N GLU A 284 -16.21 -20.32 -3.57
CA GLU A 284 -17.26 -20.38 -2.55
C GLU A 284 -17.24 -21.71 -1.80
N ARG A 285 -17.03 -22.84 -2.49
CA ARG A 285 -16.92 -24.15 -1.83
C ARG A 285 -15.70 -24.21 -0.92
N GLU A 286 -14.55 -23.71 -1.38
CA GLU A 286 -13.33 -23.61 -0.56
C GLU A 286 -13.55 -22.72 0.67
N PHE A 287 -14.20 -21.57 0.49
CA PHE A 287 -14.52 -20.65 1.59
C PHE A 287 -15.45 -21.30 2.63
N ARG A 288 -16.55 -21.92 2.18
CA ARG A 288 -17.51 -22.61 3.07
C ARG A 288 -16.86 -23.78 3.79
N ALA A 289 -16.02 -24.56 3.11
CA ALA A 289 -15.30 -25.67 3.73
C ALA A 289 -14.38 -25.19 4.86
N LEU A 290 -13.65 -24.09 4.65
CA LEU A 290 -12.77 -23.52 5.68
C LEU A 290 -13.57 -22.99 6.87
N ILE A 291 -14.68 -22.27 6.63
CA ILE A 291 -15.54 -21.79 7.72
C ILE A 291 -16.15 -22.96 8.50
N GLN A 292 -16.58 -24.03 7.83
CA GLN A 292 -17.09 -25.23 8.51
C GLN A 292 -16.00 -25.91 9.35
N GLU A 293 -14.77 -26.03 8.84
CA GLU A 293 -13.64 -26.57 9.59
C GLU A 293 -13.36 -25.75 10.87
N LEU A 294 -13.42 -24.42 10.77
CA LEU A 294 -13.22 -23.51 11.90
C LEU A 294 -14.37 -23.58 12.92
N LEU A 295 -15.61 -23.75 12.44
CA LEU A 295 -16.77 -23.98 13.31
C LEU A 295 -16.68 -25.32 14.04
N ASP A 296 -16.27 -26.38 13.33
CA ASP A 296 -16.11 -27.73 13.89
C ASP A 296 -14.96 -27.79 14.92
N THR A 297 -13.93 -26.95 14.76
CA THR A 297 -12.86 -26.77 15.74
C THR A 297 -13.23 -25.84 16.90
N GLY A 298 -14.43 -25.25 16.88
CA GLY A 298 -14.96 -24.41 17.96
C GLY A 298 -14.33 -23.03 18.04
N VAL A 299 -13.80 -22.51 16.93
CA VAL A 299 -13.28 -21.14 16.85
C VAL A 299 -14.47 -20.18 16.82
N ASP A 300 -14.41 -19.08 17.57
CA ASP A 300 -15.46 -18.08 17.56
C ASP A 300 -15.43 -17.25 16.25
N PRO A 301 -16.59 -16.83 15.70
CA PRO A 301 -16.66 -16.09 14.43
C PRO A 301 -15.80 -14.81 14.37
N SER A 302 -15.61 -14.15 15.51
CA SER A 302 -14.76 -12.96 15.65
C SER A 302 -13.28 -13.29 15.44
N ASP A 303 -12.84 -14.47 15.90
CA ASP A 303 -11.45 -14.92 15.80
C ASP A 303 -11.15 -15.52 14.43
N MET A 304 -12.15 -16.12 13.75
CA MET A 304 -12.01 -16.61 12.37
C MET A 304 -11.54 -15.54 11.39
N MET A 305 -11.99 -14.29 11.58
CA MET A 305 -11.62 -13.15 10.73
C MET A 305 -10.14 -12.76 10.83
N THR A 306 -9.42 -13.30 11.81
CA THR A 306 -7.97 -13.10 11.98
C THR A 306 -7.12 -14.28 11.51
N ASP A 307 -7.76 -15.35 11.00
CA ASP A 307 -7.04 -16.52 10.50
C ASP A 307 -6.34 -16.20 9.16
N PRO A 308 -5.01 -16.42 9.04
CA PRO A 308 -4.25 -16.19 7.81
C PRO A 308 -4.77 -16.96 6.58
N ARG A 309 -5.38 -18.14 6.79
CA ARG A 309 -5.99 -18.94 5.73
C ARG A 309 -7.27 -18.30 5.22
N LEU A 310 -8.07 -17.71 6.11
CA LEU A 310 -9.29 -17.01 5.71
C LEU A 310 -8.97 -15.73 4.95
N GLU A 311 -7.92 -15.01 5.36
CA GLU A 311 -7.41 -13.84 4.63
C GLU A 311 -6.97 -14.20 3.19
N GLU A 312 -6.29 -15.34 3.00
CA GLU A 312 -5.88 -15.80 1.67
C GLU A 312 -7.08 -16.17 0.78
N ILE A 313 -8.10 -16.84 1.31
CA ILE A 313 -9.31 -17.17 0.54
C ILE A 313 -10.14 -15.92 0.23
N THR A 314 -10.27 -14.99 1.19
CA THR A 314 -11.01 -13.74 0.97
C THR A 314 -10.31 -12.85 -0.05
N GLU A 315 -8.97 -12.79 -0.08
CA GLU A 315 -8.24 -12.09 -1.14
C GLU A 315 -8.45 -12.75 -2.51
N ARG A 316 -8.44 -14.09 -2.59
CA ARG A 316 -8.74 -14.84 -3.83
C ARG A 316 -10.19 -14.66 -4.31
N ALA A 317 -11.13 -14.59 -3.39
CA ALA A 317 -12.54 -14.34 -3.68
C ALA A 317 -12.78 -12.92 -4.21
N LEU A 318 -12.21 -11.90 -3.57
CA LEU A 318 -12.26 -10.52 -4.05
C LEU A 318 -11.66 -10.40 -5.46
N ALA A 319 -10.61 -11.15 -5.75
CA ALA A 319 -10.00 -11.19 -7.08
C ALA A 319 -10.92 -11.78 -8.18
N GLN A 320 -11.93 -12.56 -7.80
CA GLN A 320 -12.96 -13.12 -8.69
C GLN A 320 -14.27 -12.34 -8.65
N ASN A 321 -14.30 -11.15 -8.02
CA ASN A 321 -15.52 -10.39 -7.71
C ASN A 321 -16.57 -11.19 -6.92
N PHE A 322 -16.12 -12.09 -6.04
CA PHE A 322 -16.98 -12.83 -5.13
C PHE A 322 -16.96 -12.19 -3.74
N GLU A 323 -18.13 -11.80 -3.23
CA GLU A 323 -18.27 -11.24 -1.88
C GLU A 323 -18.44 -12.36 -0.85
N THR A 324 -17.45 -12.50 0.04
CA THR A 324 -17.42 -13.55 1.07
C THR A 324 -18.27 -13.25 2.29
N TRP A 325 -18.53 -11.97 2.58
CA TRP A 325 -19.23 -11.54 3.80
C TRP A 325 -20.69 -12.04 3.89
N PRO A 326 -21.52 -11.99 2.84
CA PRO A 326 -22.87 -12.53 2.89
C PRO A 326 -22.91 -14.05 3.14
N VAL A 327 -21.95 -14.78 2.57
CA VAL A 327 -21.83 -16.23 2.74
C VAL A 327 -21.35 -16.59 4.14
N PHE A 328 -20.40 -15.82 4.68
CA PHE A 328 -19.97 -15.94 6.07
C PHE A 328 -21.15 -15.78 7.03
N MET A 329 -21.89 -14.67 6.93
CA MET A 329 -23.07 -14.41 7.76
C MET A 329 -24.14 -15.50 7.67
N GLN A 330 -24.30 -16.14 6.50
CA GLN A 330 -25.23 -17.27 6.34
C GLN A 330 -24.78 -18.54 7.10
N MET A 331 -23.47 -18.72 7.31
CA MET A 331 -22.92 -19.90 7.98
C MET A 331 -22.78 -19.76 9.50
N VAL A 332 -22.57 -18.53 9.99
CA VAL A 332 -22.40 -18.25 11.44
C VAL A 332 -23.66 -17.71 12.13
N SER A 333 -24.77 -17.53 11.40
CA SER A 333 -26.09 -17.19 11.97
C SER A 333 -26.81 -18.40 12.54
#